data_AF-W1NKR4-F1
#
_entry.id   AF-W1NKR4-F1
#
_cell.length_a   1.000
_cell.length_b   1.000
_cell.length_c   1.000
_cell.angle_alpha   90.00
_cell.angle_beta   90.00
_cell.angle_gamma   90.00
#
_symmetry.space_group_name_H-M   'P 1'
#
loop_
_entity.id
_entity.type
_entity.pdbx_description
1 polymer ?
#
loop_
_entity_poly.entity_id
_entity_poly.type
_entity_poly.pdbx_seq_one_letter_code
_entity_poly.pdbx_strand_id
1 'polypeptide(L)'
;MTLKDMVKGTRNMLGRHIRKWFYNKEILFDAANSPYFLPMVNAIQRVGPGVKLSTAYELSGPILDEEMEEVRKWIEEYKQSWPRAGITLMSDDWLNKVSKQEFVNFLAYSLKCTAFLSSKDVSGTKKDANFYV
;
A
#
# COMPACT_ATOMS: atom_id res chain seq x y z
N MET A 1 -1.57 39.20 -20.45
CA MET A 1 -1.36 38.07 -19.51
C MET A 1 -0.08 37.37 -19.93
N THR A 2 0.91 37.19 -19.04
CA THR A 2 2.20 36.58 -19.42
C THR A 2 2.16 35.06 -19.27
N LEU A 3 3.02 34.33 -19.99
CA LEU A 3 3.17 32.88 -19.87
C LEU A 3 3.44 32.44 -18.42
N LYS A 4 4.20 33.24 -17.67
CA LYS A 4 4.46 33.03 -16.24
C LYS A 4 3.19 33.11 -15.40
N ASP A 5 2.29 34.04 -15.71
CA ASP A 5 1.00 34.18 -15.02
C ASP A 5 0.07 32.99 -15.30
N MET A 6 0.08 32.48 -16.54
CA MET A 6 -0.71 31.30 -16.93
C MET A 6 -0.23 30.05 -16.19
N VAL A 7 1.09 29.80 -16.17
CA VAL A 7 1.68 28.65 -15.44
C VAL A 7 1.38 28.73 -13.95
N LYS A 8 1.47 29.93 -13.35
CA LYS A 8 1.11 30.17 -11.94
C LYS A 8 -0.38 29.91 -11.70
N GLY A 9 -1.25 30.36 -12.60
CA GLY A 9 -2.69 30.13 -12.55
C GLY A 9 -3.05 28.64 -12.57
N THR A 10 -2.47 27.88 -13.48
CA THR A 10 -2.69 26.42 -13.62
C THR A 10 -2.17 25.65 -12.41
N ARG A 11 -0.96 25.98 -11.91
CA ARG A 11 -0.40 25.39 -10.68
C ARG A 11 -1.32 25.62 -9.48
N ASN A 12 -1.86 26.83 -9.34
CA ASN A 12 -2.79 27.17 -8.27
C ASN A 12 -4.15 26.46 -8.40
N MET A 13 -4.57 26.15 -9.62
CA MET A 13 -5.81 25.40 -9.86
C MET A 13 -5.64 23.92 -9.49
N LEU A 14 -4.54 23.29 -9.92
CA LEU A 14 -4.21 21.90 -9.57
C LEU A 14 -4.11 21.71 -8.05
N GLY A 15 -3.33 22.57 -7.37
CA GLY A 15 -3.18 22.50 -5.91
C GLY A 15 -4.51 22.68 -5.17
N ARG A 16 -5.43 23.49 -5.69
CA ARG A 16 -6.77 23.66 -5.10
C ARG A 16 -7.63 22.40 -5.20
N HIS A 17 -7.60 21.68 -6.32
CA HIS A 17 -8.35 20.45 -6.50
C HIS A 17 -7.80 19.31 -5.61
N ILE A 18 -6.48 19.16 -5.59
CA ILE A 18 -5.79 18.19 -4.71
C ILE A 18 -6.16 18.47 -3.25
N ARG A 19 -6.02 19.72 -2.79
CA ARG A 19 -6.34 20.08 -1.40
C ARG A 19 -7.79 19.78 -1.04
N LYS A 20 -8.75 20.09 -1.93
CA LYS A 20 -10.18 19.80 -1.71
C LYS A 20 -10.43 18.29 -1.58
N TRP A 21 -9.79 17.49 -2.43
CA TRP A 21 -9.93 16.03 -2.38
C TRP A 21 -9.35 15.45 -1.08
N PHE A 22 -8.15 15.87 -0.69
CA PHE A 22 -7.51 15.46 0.57
C PHE A 22 -8.40 15.78 1.77
N TYR A 23 -8.90 17.02 1.86
CA TYR A 23 -9.78 17.43 2.94
C TYR A 23 -11.08 16.60 2.98
N ASN A 24 -11.72 16.40 1.84
CA ASN A 24 -12.97 15.63 1.75
C ASN A 24 -12.81 14.14 2.09
N LYS A 25 -11.60 13.59 1.93
CA LYS A 25 -11.29 12.18 2.23
C LYS A 25 -10.49 12.01 3.52
N GLU A 26 -10.32 13.09 4.29
CA GLU A 26 -9.57 13.10 5.55
C GLU A 26 -8.13 12.54 5.39
N ILE A 27 -7.54 12.74 4.20
CA ILE A 27 -6.18 12.31 3.90
C ILE A 27 -5.22 13.37 4.44
N LEU A 28 -4.28 12.95 5.29
CA LEU A 28 -3.21 13.81 5.78
C LEU A 28 -2.42 14.40 4.60
N PHE A 29 -2.12 15.70 4.65
CA PHE A 29 -1.40 16.37 3.57
C PHE A 29 0.01 15.82 3.32
N ASP A 30 0.58 15.13 4.31
CA ASP A 30 1.85 14.42 4.15
C ASP A 30 1.79 13.30 3.09
N ALA A 31 0.60 12.79 2.75
CA ALA A 31 0.44 11.83 1.65
C ALA A 31 0.92 12.38 0.29
N ALA A 32 1.02 13.70 0.12
CA ALA A 32 1.60 14.31 -1.07
C ALA A 32 3.13 14.11 -1.19
N ASN A 33 3.81 13.75 -0.10
CA ASN A 33 5.23 13.39 -0.08
C ASN A 33 5.48 11.93 -0.45
N SER A 34 4.42 11.14 -0.68
CA SER A 34 4.54 9.76 -1.15
C SER A 34 5.30 9.70 -2.48
N PRO A 35 6.21 8.72 -2.68
CA PRO A 35 6.90 8.52 -3.95
C PRO A 35 5.94 8.26 -5.12
N TYR A 36 4.70 7.83 -4.83
CA TYR A 36 3.66 7.54 -5.83
C TYR A 36 2.82 8.77 -6.22
N PHE A 37 2.91 9.87 -5.46
CA PHE A 37 2.07 11.05 -5.69
C PHE A 37 2.37 11.73 -7.02
N LEU A 38 3.65 12.02 -7.29
CA LEU A 38 4.06 12.64 -8.56
C LEU A 38 3.82 11.73 -9.77
N PRO A 39 4.15 10.42 -9.74
CA PRO A 39 3.77 9.48 -10.79
C PRO A 39 2.27 9.48 -11.10
N MET A 40 1.41 9.46 -10.08
CA MET A 40 -0.05 9.54 -10.25
C MET A 40 -0.47 10.82 -10.99
N VAL A 41 0.02 11.99 -10.56
CA VAL A 41 -0.29 13.28 -11.21
C VAL A 41 0.18 13.30 -12.66
N ASN A 42 1.38 12.78 -12.93
CA ASN A 42 1.94 12.70 -14.28
C ASN A 42 1.13 11.75 -15.18
N ALA A 43 0.66 10.61 -14.66
CA ALA A 43 -0.20 9.68 -15.39
C ALA A 43 -1.53 10.35 -15.77
N ILE A 44 -2.18 11.04 -14.83
CA ILE A 44 -3.42 11.81 -15.08
C ILE A 44 -3.19 12.86 -16.17
N GLN A 45 -2.07 13.60 -16.11
CA GLN A 45 -1.75 14.62 -17.12
C GLN A 45 -1.53 14.01 -18.51
N ARG A 46 -0.87 12.85 -18.60
CA ARG A 46 -0.58 12.16 -19.87
C ARG A 46 -1.83 11.63 -20.55
N VAL A 47 -2.75 11.06 -19.76
CA VAL A 47 -4.01 10.48 -20.25
C VAL A 47 -4.93 11.56 -20.81
N GLY A 48 -4.94 12.74 -20.20
CA GLY A 48 -5.69 13.90 -20.68
C GLY A 48 -7.20 13.85 -20.36
N PRO A 49 -7.95 14.89 -20.75
CA PRO A 49 -9.37 15.00 -20.46
C PRO A 49 -10.21 13.99 -21.27
N GLY A 50 -11.34 13.56 -20.69
CA GLY A 50 -12.32 12.68 -21.35
C GLY A 50 -12.10 11.18 -21.12
N VAL A 51 -11.03 10.78 -20.44
CA VAL A 51 -10.81 9.39 -20.06
C VAL A 51 -11.60 9.05 -18.81
N LYS A 52 -12.27 7.90 -18.85
CA LYS A 52 -12.97 7.33 -17.71
C LYS A 52 -11.94 6.91 -16.66
N LEU A 53 -12.01 7.53 -15.49
CA LEU A 53 -11.21 7.12 -14.34
C LEU A 53 -11.68 5.75 -13.83
N SER A 54 -10.77 4.97 -13.28
CA SER A 54 -11.08 3.71 -12.62
C SER A 54 -12.10 3.92 -11.51
N THR A 55 -13.09 3.06 -11.46
CA THR A 55 -14.09 3.00 -10.39
C THR A 55 -13.46 2.48 -9.10
N ALA A 56 -14.13 2.72 -7.97
CA ALA A 56 -13.70 2.16 -6.68
C ALA A 56 -13.58 0.62 -6.73
N TYR A 57 -14.49 -0.04 -7.45
CA TYR A 57 -14.46 -1.50 -7.63
C TYR A 57 -13.24 -1.96 -8.43
N GLU A 58 -12.91 -1.28 -9.53
CA GLU A 58 -11.72 -1.61 -10.32
C GLU A 58 -10.44 -1.39 -9.51
N LEU A 59 -10.37 -0.32 -8.74
CA LEU A 59 -9.22 -0.01 -7.86
C LEU A 59 -9.06 -1.03 -6.73
N SER A 60 -10.16 -1.49 -6.12
CA SER A 60 -10.11 -2.44 -4.99
C SER A 60 -10.15 -3.91 -5.40
N GLY A 61 -10.33 -4.20 -6.69
CA GLY A 61 -10.40 -5.55 -7.24
C GLY A 61 -9.24 -5.78 -8.20
N PRO A 62 -9.49 -5.80 -9.52
CA PRO A 62 -8.48 -6.25 -10.50
C PRO A 62 -7.17 -5.45 -10.45
N ILE A 63 -7.21 -4.14 -10.25
CA ILE A 63 -5.98 -3.33 -10.18
C ILE A 63 -5.20 -3.67 -8.90
N LEU A 64 -5.88 -3.88 -7.78
CA LEU A 64 -5.23 -4.29 -6.54
C LEU A 64 -4.64 -5.71 -6.67
N ASP A 65 -5.33 -6.61 -7.37
CA ASP A 65 -4.85 -7.97 -7.63
C ASP A 65 -3.55 -7.95 -8.46
N GLU A 66 -3.45 -7.07 -9.47
CA GLU A 66 -2.23 -6.88 -10.25
C GLU A 66 -1.06 -6.40 -9.38
N GLU A 67 -1.28 -5.37 -8.54
CA GLU A 67 -0.27 -4.87 -7.60
C GLU A 67 0.16 -5.95 -6.58
N MET A 68 -0.78 -6.78 -6.12
CA MET A 68 -0.48 -7.90 -5.23
C MET A 68 0.43 -8.94 -5.91
N GLU A 69 0.21 -9.23 -7.19
CA GLU A 69 1.05 -10.15 -7.94
C GLU A 69 2.46 -9.58 -8.18
N GLU A 70 2.60 -8.28 -8.40
CA GLU A 70 3.92 -7.63 -8.46
C GLU A 70 4.68 -7.73 -7.14
N VAL A 71 4.00 -7.44 -6.02
CA VAL A 71 4.58 -7.58 -4.68
C VAL A 71 4.98 -9.03 -4.40
N ARG A 72 4.15 -10.00 -4.79
CA ARG A 72 4.46 -11.43 -4.64
C ARG A 72 5.71 -11.83 -5.42
N LYS A 73 5.84 -11.39 -6.68
CA LYS A 73 7.05 -11.64 -7.48
C LYS A 73 8.29 -11.06 -6.80
N TRP A 74 8.20 -9.84 -6.30
CA TRP A 74 9.29 -9.21 -5.56
C TRP A 74 9.67 -9.99 -4.29
N ILE A 75 8.68 -10.49 -3.54
CA ILE A 75 8.91 -11.36 -2.37
C ILE A 75 9.60 -12.67 -2.79
N GLU A 76 9.20 -13.29 -3.89
CA GLU A 76 9.83 -14.54 -4.38
C GLU A 76 11.27 -14.32 -4.85
N GLU A 77 11.55 -13.24 -5.56
CA GLU A 77 12.93 -12.84 -5.89
C GLU A 77 13.76 -12.60 -4.62
N TYR A 78 13.16 -11.96 -3.62
CA TYR A 78 13.79 -11.71 -2.34
C TYR A 78 14.12 -13.01 -1.59
N LYS A 79 13.20 -13.98 -1.60
CA LYS A 79 13.36 -15.32 -1.01
C LYS A 79 14.57 -16.08 -1.52
N GLN A 80 14.96 -15.88 -2.79
CA GLN A 80 16.14 -16.53 -3.36
C GLN A 80 17.44 -16.18 -2.63
N SER A 81 17.48 -15.04 -1.93
CA SER A 81 18.66 -14.62 -1.17
C SER A 81 18.77 -15.23 0.24
N TRP A 82 17.69 -15.78 0.76
CA TRP A 82 17.60 -16.26 2.15
C TRP A 82 18.57 -17.40 2.50
N PRO A 83 18.82 -18.41 1.63
CA PRO A 83 19.75 -19.48 1.97
C PRO A 83 21.20 -19.00 2.22
N ARG A 84 21.57 -17.85 1.64
CA ARG A 84 22.92 -17.29 1.77
C ARG A 84 23.01 -16.23 2.87
N ALA A 85 22.01 -15.36 2.97
CA ALA A 85 22.01 -14.25 3.91
C ALA A 85 21.49 -14.63 5.32
N GLY A 86 20.74 -15.74 5.40
CA GLY A 86 19.92 -16.05 6.57
C GLY A 86 18.73 -15.11 6.70
N ILE A 87 17.75 -15.52 7.50
CA ILE A 87 16.61 -14.69 7.88
C ILE A 87 16.26 -14.90 9.36
N THR A 88 15.60 -13.92 9.95
CA THR A 88 14.91 -14.07 11.23
C THR A 88 13.42 -14.23 10.94
N LEU A 89 12.83 -15.35 11.37
CA LEU A 89 11.38 -15.51 11.35
C LEU A 89 10.80 -14.76 12.54
N MET A 90 9.83 -13.89 12.27
CA MET A 90 9.11 -13.10 13.27
C MET A 90 7.64 -13.51 13.24
N SER A 91 7.02 -13.53 14.41
CA SER A 91 5.57 -13.63 14.54
C SER A 91 5.05 -12.45 15.35
N ASP A 92 3.95 -11.87 14.92
CA ASP A 92 3.18 -10.92 15.72
C ASP A 92 1.76 -11.45 15.95
N ASP A 93 1.25 -11.24 17.16
CA ASP A 93 -0.12 -11.58 17.52
C ASP A 93 -0.96 -10.31 17.52
N TRP A 94 -2.07 -10.33 16.79
CA TRP A 94 -3.01 -9.22 16.71
C TRP A 94 -4.42 -9.64 17.15
N LEU A 95 -4.93 -9.00 18.20
CA LEU A 95 -6.30 -9.18 18.69
C LEU A 95 -7.16 -7.97 18.30
N ASN A 96 -8.17 -8.20 17.48
CA ASN A 96 -9.23 -7.23 17.25
C ASN A 96 -10.22 -7.27 18.42
N LYS A 97 -10.19 -6.22 19.26
CA LYS A 97 -11.04 -6.15 20.47
C LYS A 97 -12.55 -6.10 20.16
N VAL A 98 -12.92 -5.60 18.99
CA VAL A 98 -14.32 -5.42 18.57
C VAL A 98 -14.87 -6.73 18.00
N SER A 99 -14.21 -7.30 16.98
CA SER A 99 -14.67 -8.56 16.37
C SER A 99 -14.29 -9.79 17.17
N LYS A 100 -13.44 -9.66 18.20
CA LYS A 100 -12.83 -10.76 18.97
C LYS A 100 -12.01 -11.73 18.10
N GLN A 101 -11.62 -11.30 16.90
CA GLN A 101 -10.75 -12.09 16.04
C GLN A 101 -9.30 -11.95 16.48
N GLU A 102 -8.59 -13.07 16.49
CA GLU A 102 -7.17 -13.15 16.78
C GLU A 102 -6.44 -13.64 15.54
N PHE A 103 -5.36 -12.97 15.19
CA PHE A 103 -4.52 -13.31 14.05
C PHE A 103 -3.06 -13.43 14.50
N VAL A 104 -2.35 -14.36 13.89
CA VAL A 104 -0.88 -14.43 13.98
C VAL A 104 -0.32 -14.09 12.60
N ASN A 105 0.48 -13.05 12.50
CA ASN A 105 1.19 -12.73 11.27
C ASN A 105 2.60 -13.31 11.34
N PHE A 106 3.04 -13.92 10.24
CA PHE A 106 4.38 -14.43 10.07
C PHE A 106 5.15 -13.55 9.09
N LEU A 107 6.33 -13.10 9.50
CA LEU A 107 7.20 -12.23 8.72
C LEU A 107 8.61 -12.82 8.64
N ALA A 108 9.28 -12.64 7.50
CA ALA A 108 10.71 -12.91 7.36
C ALA A 108 11.48 -11.59 7.34
N TYR A 109 12.39 -11.43 8.28
CA TYR A 109 13.32 -10.31 8.32
C TYR A 109 14.69 -10.72 7.76
N SER A 110 15.28 -9.88 6.91
CA SER A 110 16.72 -9.93 6.61
C SER A 110 17.29 -8.52 6.58
N LEU A 111 18.62 -8.41 6.44
CA LEU A 111 19.33 -7.13 6.34
C LEU A 111 18.76 -6.20 5.26
N LYS A 112 18.17 -6.77 4.20
CA LYS A 112 17.63 -6.00 3.07
C LYS A 112 16.22 -5.47 3.31
N CYS A 113 15.31 -6.28 3.88
CA CYS A 113 13.93 -5.88 4.14
C CYS A 113 13.18 -6.88 5.05
N THR A 114 11.97 -6.48 5.46
CA THR A 114 10.97 -7.36 6.08
C THR A 114 9.93 -7.75 5.02
N ALA A 115 9.68 -9.04 4.86
CA ALA A 115 8.66 -9.57 3.97
C ALA A 115 7.54 -10.23 4.78
N PHE A 116 6.28 -9.88 4.47
CA PHE A 116 5.12 -10.59 5.01
C PHE A 116 5.02 -11.97 4.34
N LEU A 117 4.79 -13.02 5.13
CA LEU A 117 4.67 -14.40 4.63
C LEU A 117 3.22 -14.84 4.60
N SER A 118 2.52 -14.68 5.73
CA SER A 118 1.15 -15.12 5.91
C SER A 118 0.54 -14.52 7.16
N SER A 119 -0.79 -14.54 7.23
CA SER A 119 -1.57 -14.29 8.43
C SER A 119 -2.50 -15.47 8.66
N LYS A 120 -2.60 -15.94 9.90
CA LYS A 120 -3.45 -17.07 10.27
C LYS A 120 -4.47 -16.59 11.28
N ASP A 121 -5.75 -16.81 10.97
CA ASP A 121 -6.83 -16.66 11.95
C ASP A 121 -6.70 -17.77 13.00
N VAL A 122 -6.55 -17.38 14.25
CA VAL A 122 -6.41 -18.25 15.42
C VAL A 122 -7.54 -17.99 16.43
N SER A 123 -8.60 -17.29 16.02
CA SER A 123 -9.77 -17.03 16.84
C SER A 123 -10.35 -18.33 17.40
N GLY A 124 -10.57 -18.39 18.72
CA GLY A 124 -11.09 -19.58 19.38
C GLY A 124 -10.10 -20.75 19.49
N THR A 125 -8.86 -20.59 19.04
CA THR A 125 -7.81 -21.58 19.22
C THR A 125 -7.21 -21.46 20.62
N LYS A 126 -7.01 -22.59 21.30
CA LYS A 126 -6.42 -22.61 22.64
C LYS A 126 -4.92 -22.34 22.55
N LYS A 127 -4.43 -21.30 23.23
CA LYS A 127 -3.00 -20.97 23.31
C LYS A 127 -2.28 -21.91 24.27
N ASP A 128 -2.02 -23.13 23.80
CA ASP A 128 -1.20 -24.11 24.52
C ASP A 128 0.13 -24.38 23.78
N ALA A 129 0.93 -25.32 24.29
CA ALA A 129 2.25 -25.62 23.73
C ALA A 129 2.22 -26.07 22.26
N ASN A 130 1.06 -26.51 21.74
CA ASN A 130 0.89 -26.96 20.36
C ASN A 130 0.41 -25.84 19.41
N PHE A 131 0.30 -24.59 19.89
CA PHE A 131 -0.30 -23.50 19.12
C PHE A 131 0.49 -23.10 17.86
N TYR A 132 1.80 -23.33 17.84
CA TYR A 132 2.72 -22.91 16.77
C TYR A 132 3.31 -24.08 15.95
N VAL A 133 2.85 -25.32 16.16
CA VAL A 133 3.33 -26.52 15.44
C VAL A 133 2.38 -26.90 14.31
#